data_AF-A0A2R6KY85-F1
#
_entry.id   AF-A0A2R6KY85-F1
#
_cell.length_a   1.000
_cell.length_b   1.000
_cell.length_c   1.000
_cell.angle_alpha   90.00
_cell.angle_beta   90.00
_cell.angle_gamma   90.00
#
_symmetry.space_group_name_H-M   'P 1'
#
loop_
_entity.id
_entity.type
_entity.pdbx_description
1 polymer ?
#
loop_
_entity_poly.entity_id
_entity_poly.type
_entity_poly.pdbx_seq_one_letter_code
_entity_poly.pdbx_strand_id
1 'polypeptide(L)' 'MEEWRTERALERLENHEVTLRTAAEQAGIGYVELLNLAAEEGVDVGYTGDDPHPQVYTKVQRKLRELDE' A
#
# COMPACT_ATOMS: atom_id res chain seq x y z
N MET A 1 -15.63 13.12 1.18
CA MET A 1 -16.51 12.04 1.69
C MET A 1 -15.88 10.64 1.57
N GLU A 2 -14.62 10.52 1.12
CA GLU A 2 -13.93 9.23 0.95
C GLU A 2 -12.86 8.97 2.01
N GLU A 3 -12.40 10.01 2.72
CA GLU A 3 -11.38 9.92 3.78
C GLU A 3 -11.70 8.85 4.83
N TRP A 4 -12.94 8.79 5.33
CA TRP A 4 -13.33 7.80 6.33
C TRP A 4 -13.17 6.35 5.86
N ARG A 5 -13.27 6.08 4.55
CA ARG A 5 -13.05 4.72 4.00
C ARG A 5 -11.57 4.40 3.97
N THR A 6 -10.74 5.38 3.61
CA THR A 6 -9.29 5.27 3.61
C THR A 6 -8.76 5.06 5.02
N GLU A 7 -9.19 5.87 5.99
CA GLU A 7 -8.82 5.72 7.40
C GLU A 7 -9.21 4.34 7.94
N ARG A 8 -10.44 3.89 7.66
CA ARG A 8 -10.92 2.55 8.03
C ARG A 8 -10.10 1.45 7.37
N ALA A 9 -9.72 1.61 6.11
CA ALA A 9 -8.93 0.61 5.38
C ALA A 9 -7.50 0.53 5.93
N LEU A 10 -6.90 1.67 6.29
CA LEU A 10 -5.58 1.75 6.93
C LEU A 10 -5.60 1.13 8.33
N GLU A 11 -6.61 1.43 9.15
CA GLU A 11 -6.78 0.82 10.48
C GLU A 11 -6.84 -0.71 10.39
N ARG A 12 -7.61 -1.25 9.45
CA ARG A 12 -7.71 -2.70 9.24
C ARG A 12 -6.42 -3.31 8.70
N LEU A 13 -5.68 -2.55 7.90
CA LEU A 13 -4.38 -2.95 7.38
C LEU A 13 -3.34 -3.02 8.50
N GLU A 14 -3.30 -2.00 9.36
CA GLU A 14 -2.42 -1.92 10.54
C GLU A 14 -2.68 -3.07 11.52
N ASN A 15 -3.95 -3.40 11.74
CA ASN A 15 -4.33 -4.54 12.57
C ASN A 15 -4.12 -5.91 11.89
N HIS A 16 -3.50 -5.92 10.69
CA HIS A 16 -3.29 -7.11 9.86
C HIS A 16 -4.56 -7.91 9.57
N GLU A 17 -5.74 -7.28 9.61
CA GLU A 17 -7.02 -7.92 9.32
C GLU A 17 -7.26 -8.12 7.82
N VAL A 18 -6.59 -7.31 7.00
CA VAL A 18 -6.69 -7.32 5.53
C VAL A 18 -5.32 -7.15 4.90
N THR A 19 -5.19 -7.61 3.65
CA THR A 19 -3.99 -7.31 2.85
C THR A 19 -4.04 -5.88 2.29
N LEU A 20 -2.89 -5.32 1.95
CA LEU A 20 -2.78 -4.01 1.29
C LEU A 20 -3.67 -3.92 0.03
N ARG A 21 -3.74 -4.99 -0.77
CA ARG A 21 -4.62 -5.03 -1.95
C ARG A 21 -6.09 -4.92 -1.58
N THR A 22 -6.53 -5.67 -0.56
CA THR A 22 -7.91 -5.66 -0.08
C THR A 22 -8.29 -4.33 0.55
N ALA A 23 -7.37 -3.71 1.30
CA ALA A 23 -7.56 -2.37 1.85
C ALA A 23 -7.76 -1.33 0.74
N ALA A 24 -6.98 -1.41 -0.35
CA ALA A 24 -7.09 -0.46 -1.46
C ALA A 24 -8.45 -0.57 -2.16
N GLU A 25 -8.93 -1.80 -2.37
CA GLU A 25 -10.29 -2.05 -2.90
C GLU A 25 -11.38 -1.50 -1.98
N GLN A 26 -11.24 -1.59 -0.66
CA GLN A 26 -12.21 -1.07 0.32
C GLN A 26 -12.20 0.47 0.39
N ALA A 27 -11.02 1.07 0.27
CA ALA A 27 -10.86 2.51 0.20
C ALA A 27 -11.29 3.09 -1.17
N GLY A 28 -11.36 2.25 -2.20
CA GLY A 28 -11.70 2.68 -3.57
C GLY A 28 -10.55 3.41 -4.27
N ILE A 29 -9.31 3.24 -3.77
CA ILE A 29 -8.12 3.90 -4.29
C ILE A 29 -7.13 2.88 -4.88
N GLY A 30 -6.12 3.37 -5.59
CA GLY A 30 -5.09 2.52 -6.18
C GLY A 30 -4.22 1.83 -5.13
N TYR A 31 -3.67 0.66 -5.48
CA TYR A 31 -2.70 -0.06 -4.64
C TYR A 31 -1.50 0.81 -4.24
N VAL A 32 -0.92 1.54 -5.21
CA VAL A 32 0.24 2.42 -4.97
C VAL A 32 -0.15 3.61 -4.09
N GLU A 33 -1.36 4.13 -4.28
CA GLU A 33 -1.87 5.26 -3.49
C GLU A 33 -2.05 4.87 -2.03
N LEU A 34 -2.66 3.72 -1.74
CA LEU A 34 -2.77 3.21 -0.38
C LEU A 34 -1.39 2.86 0.22
N LEU A 35 -0.46 2.31 -0.58
CA LEU A 35 0.90 2.03 -0.12
C LEU A 35 1.62 3.31 0.34
N ASN A 36 1.49 4.39 -0.42
CA ASN A 36 2.07 5.69 -0.05
C ASN A 36 1.43 6.23 1.23
N LEU A 37 0.09 6.21 1.32
CA LEU A 37 -0.62 6.66 2.51
C LEU A 37 -0.23 5.86 3.75
N ALA A 38 -0.11 4.53 3.63
CA ALA A 38 0.35 3.70 4.72
C ALA A 38 1.79 4.06 5.15
N ALA A 39 2.68 4.37 4.20
CA ALA A 39 4.04 4.80 4.51
C ALA A 39 4.08 6.20 5.16
N GLU A 40 3.22 7.13 4.74
CA GLU A 40 3.09 8.47 5.32
C GLU A 40 2.54 8.41 6.76
N GLU A 41 1.56 7.54 7.01
CA GLU A 41 0.93 7.33 8.32
C GLU A 41 1.75 6.38 9.23
N GLY A 42 2.82 5.77 8.71
CA GLY A 42 3.66 4.83 9.46
C GLY A 42 2.99 3.47 9.74
N VAL A 43 1.97 3.11 8.97
CA VAL A 43 1.27 1.82 9.07
C VAL A 43 2.16 0.70 8.53
N ASP A 44 2.40 -0.32 9.37
CA ASP A 44 3.11 -1.53 8.95
C ASP A 44 2.23 -2.37 8.03
N VAL A 45 2.53 -2.34 6.73
CA VAL A 45 1.80 -3.09 5.70
C VAL A 45 2.22 -4.57 5.62
N GLY A 46 3.04 -5.05 6.56
CA GLY A 46 3.55 -6.42 6.59
C GLY A 46 4.55 -6.75 5.47
N TYR A 47 4.85 -5.76 4.63
CA TYR A 47 6.02 -5.70 3.77
C TYR A 47 6.88 -4.57 4.30
N THR A 48 7.55 -4.80 5.43
CA THR A 48 8.73 -3.99 5.72
C THR A 48 9.64 -4.08 4.49
N GLY A 49 10.12 -2.94 3.97
CA GLY A 49 11.19 -2.91 2.96
C GLY A 49 12.48 -3.61 3.42
N ASP A 50 12.49 -4.07 4.68
CA ASP A 50 13.44 -4.99 5.29
C ASP A 50 13.21 -6.47 4.94
N ASP A 51 12.13 -6.83 4.22
CA ASP A 51 12.00 -8.17 3.62
C ASP A 51 12.90 -8.23 2.39
N PRO A 52 14.06 -8.94 2.47
CA PRO A 52 15.04 -8.98 1.41
C PRO A 52 14.59 -10.00 0.36
N HIS A 53 13.40 -9.80 -0.20
CA HIS A 53 12.94 -10.54 -1.37
C HIS A 53 13.29 -9.72 -2.63
N PRO A 54 14.45 -9.98 -3.27
CA PRO A 54 14.98 -9.18 -4.39
C PRO A 54 14.11 -9.12 -5.64
N GLN A 55 12.92 -9.73 -5.63
CA GLN A 55 12.02 -9.79 -6.78
C GLN A 55 10.91 -8.72 -6.76
N VAL A 56 10.61 -8.11 -5.60
CA VAL A 56 9.49 -7.16 -5.45
C VAL A 56 9.96 -5.72 -5.70
N TYR A 57 11.10 -5.32 -5.13
CA TYR A 57 11.68 -3.98 -5.31
C TYR A 57 11.94 -3.68 -6.79
N THR A 58 12.42 -4.67 -7.55
CA THR A 58 12.63 -4.56 -8.99
C THR A 58 11.34 -4.38 -9.78
N LYS A 59 10.21 -4.94 -9.31
CA LYS A 59 8.94 -4.88 -10.05
C LYS A 59 8.23 -3.55 -9.86
N VAL A 60 8.26 -2.99 -8.65
CA VAL A 60 7.67 -1.67 -8.35
C VAL A 60 8.48 -0.55 -9.02
N GLN A 61 9.81 -0.59 -8.89
CA GLN A 61 10.70 0.39 -9.53
C GLN A 61 10.62 0.37 -11.06
N ARG A 62 10.48 -0.83 -11.66
CA ARG A 62 10.33 -0.96 -13.13
C ARG A 62 9.01 -0.37 -13.61
N LYS A 63 7.92 -0.60 -12.88
CA LYS A 63 6.59 -0.09 -13.24
C LYS A 63 6.50 1.43 -13.09
N LEU A 64 7.16 2.00 -12.08
CA LEU A 64 7.23 3.46 -11.88
C LEU A 64 8.02 4.13 -13.02
N ARG A 65 9.15 3.54 -13.44
CA ARG A 65 9.91 4.05 -14.60
C ARG A 65 9.12 4.03 -15.92
N GLU A 66 8.29 3.02 -16.14
CA GLU A 66 7.44 2.91 -17.36
C GLU A 66 6.29 3.93 -17.40
N LEU A 67 5.96 4.59 -16.29
CA LEU A 67 4.89 5.61 -16.23
C LEU A 67 5.43 7.04 -16.39
N ASP A 68 6.75 7.23 -16.29
CA ASP A 68 7.44 8.52 -16.46
C ASP A 68 8.01 8.74 -17.88
N GLU A 69 7.87 7.77 -18.81
CA GLU A 69 8.19 7.88 -20.25
C GLU A 69 6.93 8.01 -21.11
#